data_AF-A0A127T431-F1
#
_entry.id   AF-A0A127T431-F1
#
_cell.length_a   1.000
_cell.length_b   1.000
_cell.length_c   1.000
_cell.angle_alpha   90.00
_cell.angle_beta   90.00
_cell.angle_gamma   90.00
#
_symmetry.space_group_name_H-M   'P 1'
#
loop_
_entity.id
_entity.type
_entity.pdbx_description
1 polymer ?
#
loop_
_entity_poly.entity_id
_entity_poly.type
_entity_poly.pdbx_seq_one_letter_code
_entity_poly.pdbx_strand_id
1 'polypeptide(L)'
;MNLKYLFKYFSLLLTIILSINLNAQNKDDLINLNTILTNEINNNSYNSFFEGTITLKNGNILTGEISLNNIKNQEYSAIYKQNGDWQYIPNHKIKKASLYSENNLETKFYTIKDNDVMYREVYKKNEEIIVFDSSNKPFENRLISTVFVKDKDTLINTFDFWTSSSKKDLINYINNRDGVNYRNRD
;
A
#
# COMPACT_ATOMS: atom_id res chain seq x y z
N MET A 1 6.76 30.93 -27.84
CA MET A 1 7.04 29.48 -27.86
C MET A 1 7.23 29.02 -26.42
N ASN A 2 6.46 28.02 -25.97
CA ASN A 2 6.31 27.73 -24.54
C ASN A 2 7.51 26.88 -24.04
N LEU A 3 8.30 27.44 -23.11
CA LEU A 3 9.63 26.94 -22.69
C LEU A 3 9.60 25.47 -22.24
N LYS A 4 8.47 25.01 -21.68
CA LYS A 4 8.25 23.62 -21.27
C LYS A 4 8.28 22.64 -22.45
N TYR A 5 7.76 23.04 -23.60
CA TYR A 5 7.78 22.19 -24.80
C TYR A 5 9.18 22.12 -25.39
N LEU A 6 9.95 23.22 -25.33
CA LEU A 6 11.33 23.25 -25.79
C LEU A 6 12.21 22.27 -25.01
N PHE A 7 12.03 22.23 -23.68
CA PHE A 7 12.75 21.30 -22.81
C PHE A 7 12.38 19.83 -23.08
N LYS A 8 11.10 19.55 -23.35
CA LYS A 8 10.60 18.20 -23.68
C LYS A 8 11.19 17.65 -24.98
N TYR A 9 11.33 18.49 -26.01
CA TYR A 9 11.95 18.04 -27.27
C TYR A 9 13.47 17.96 -27.17
N PHE A 10 14.09 18.83 -26.35
CA PHE A 10 15.53 18.78 -26.08
C PHE A 10 15.92 17.50 -25.32
N SER A 11 15.15 17.10 -24.30
CA SER A 11 15.43 15.86 -23.57
C SER A 11 15.24 14.61 -24.43
N LEU A 12 14.24 14.61 -25.31
CA LEU A 12 14.01 13.52 -26.26
C LEU A 12 15.13 13.41 -27.30
N LEU A 13 15.66 14.54 -27.79
CA LEU A 13 16.78 14.55 -28.72
C LEU A 13 18.06 14.03 -28.06
N LEU A 14 18.30 14.42 -26.80
CA LEU A 14 19.47 14.00 -26.04
C LEU A 14 19.48 12.49 -25.73
N THR A 15 18.32 11.89 -25.42
CA THR A 15 18.20 10.45 -25.19
C THR A 15 18.42 9.62 -26.46
N ILE A 16 17.96 10.12 -27.61
CA ILE A 16 18.23 9.48 -28.91
C ILE A 16 19.73 9.49 -29.20
N ILE A 17 20.42 10.61 -28.99
CA ILE A 17 21.87 10.72 -29.23
C ILE A 17 22.67 9.80 -28.30
N LEU A 18 22.28 9.72 -27.02
CA LEU A 18 22.94 8.83 -26.04
C LEU A 18 22.73 7.35 -26.36
N SER A 19 21.58 6.97 -26.94
CA SER A 19 21.27 5.57 -27.26
C SER A 19 22.10 4.97 -28.40
N ILE A 20 22.69 5.81 -29.26
CA ILE A 20 23.43 5.38 -30.45
C ILE A 20 24.87 4.93 -30.12
N ASN A 21 25.39 5.22 -28.92
CA ASN A 21 26.83 5.08 -28.60
C ASN A 21 27.19 4.13 -27.44
N LEU A 22 26.32 3.19 -27.05
CA LEU A 22 26.52 2.45 -25.80
C LEU A 22 26.57 0.92 -25.95
N ASN A 23 27.68 0.36 -25.44
CA ASN A 23 27.91 -1.08 -25.24
C ASN A 23 26.87 -1.70 -24.28
N ALA A 24 26.72 -3.02 -24.36
CA ALA A 24 25.65 -3.79 -23.70
C ALA A 24 25.50 -3.56 -22.19
N GLN A 25 26.57 -3.25 -21.46
CA GLN A 25 26.51 -2.93 -20.02
C GLN A 25 25.75 -1.65 -19.69
N ASN A 26 25.75 -0.67 -20.60
CA ASN A 26 25.06 0.61 -20.43
C ASN A 26 23.59 0.57 -20.87
N LYS A 27 23.12 -0.56 -21.42
CA LYS A 27 21.70 -0.72 -21.81
C LYS A 27 20.80 -0.90 -20.60
N ASP A 28 21.25 -1.62 -19.56
CA ASP A 28 20.46 -1.85 -18.35
C ASP A 28 20.29 -0.56 -17.54
N ASP A 29 21.34 0.26 -17.47
CA ASP A 29 21.29 1.59 -16.85
C ASP A 29 20.40 2.57 -17.63
N LEU A 30 20.42 2.50 -18.97
CA LEU A 30 19.54 3.30 -19.82
C LEU A 30 18.08 2.87 -19.72
N ILE A 31 17.81 1.56 -19.57
CA ILE A 31 16.47 1.02 -19.35
C ILE A 31 15.96 1.43 -17.96
N ASN A 32 16.80 1.40 -16.94
CA ASN A 32 16.45 1.89 -15.60
C ASN A 32 16.19 3.40 -15.60
N LEU A 33 17.05 4.20 -16.25
CA LEU A 33 16.87 5.65 -16.34
C LEU A 33 15.62 6.01 -17.14
N ASN A 34 15.36 5.34 -18.27
CA ASN A 34 14.12 5.50 -19.02
C ASN A 34 12.91 5.07 -18.18
N THR A 35 13.00 4.00 -17.40
CA THR A 35 11.90 3.58 -16.52
C THR A 35 11.61 4.63 -15.45
N ILE A 36 12.64 5.23 -14.84
CA ILE A 36 12.51 6.32 -13.86
C ILE A 36 11.90 7.57 -14.52
N LEU A 37 12.43 8.00 -15.67
CA LEU A 37 11.93 9.16 -16.43
C LEU A 37 10.48 8.96 -16.91
N THR A 38 10.13 7.75 -17.37
CA THR A 38 8.76 7.46 -17.82
C THR A 38 7.80 7.36 -16.63
N ASN A 39 8.27 6.94 -15.45
CA ASN A 39 7.49 6.97 -14.20
C ASN A 39 7.31 8.39 -13.64
N GLU A 40 8.26 9.31 -13.86
CA GLU A 40 8.13 10.73 -13.48
C GLU A 40 7.22 11.52 -14.44
N ILE A 41 7.24 11.19 -15.73
CA ILE A 41 6.46 11.89 -16.78
C ILE A 41 5.00 11.40 -16.80
N ASN A 42 4.76 10.13 -16.47
CA ASN A 42 3.41 9.61 -16.25
C ASN A 42 3.07 9.80 -14.78
N ASN A 43 2.22 10.79 -14.44
CA ASN A 43 1.65 10.98 -13.11
C ASN A 43 0.90 9.73 -12.57
N ASN A 44 1.62 8.66 -12.26
CA ASN A 44 1.17 7.67 -11.31
C ASN A 44 1.34 8.33 -9.96
N SER A 45 0.29 9.02 -9.50
CA SER A 45 0.23 9.47 -8.12
C SER A 45 0.37 8.21 -7.27
N TYR A 46 1.58 7.92 -6.80
CA TYR A 46 1.78 6.89 -5.81
C TYR A 46 0.87 7.20 -4.62
N ASN A 47 0.47 6.15 -3.92
CA ASN A 47 -0.13 6.36 -2.61
C ASN A 47 0.89 7.10 -1.73
N SER A 48 0.40 7.87 -0.76
CA SER A 48 1.27 8.63 0.14
C SER A 48 2.32 7.74 0.82
N PHE A 49 3.52 8.29 1.01
CA PHE A 49 4.58 7.64 1.75
C PHE A 49 4.45 7.93 3.24
N PHE A 50 4.80 6.95 4.06
CA PHE A 50 4.84 7.05 5.51
C PHE A 50 6.07 6.32 6.04
N GLU A 51 6.69 6.84 7.08
CA GLU A 51 7.72 6.12 7.82
C GLU A 51 7.17 4.79 8.34
N GLY A 52 7.96 3.73 8.34
CA GLY A 52 7.45 2.42 8.71
C GLY A 52 8.44 1.27 8.65
N THR A 53 7.91 0.08 8.87
CA THR A 53 8.63 -1.19 8.71
C THR A 53 7.86 -2.17 7.81
N ILE A 54 8.60 -2.91 6.98
CA ILE A 54 8.10 -4.06 6.21
C ILE A 54 8.72 -5.32 6.79
N THR A 55 7.90 -6.23 7.31
CA THR A 55 8.31 -7.60 7.64
C THR A 55 8.05 -8.49 6.43
N LEU A 56 9.10 -9.03 5.83
CA LEU A 56 9.01 -9.98 4.72
C LEU A 56 8.67 -11.39 5.22
N LYS A 57 8.11 -12.23 4.34
CA LYS A 57 7.76 -13.63 4.67
C LYS A 57 8.98 -14.49 5.05
N ASN A 58 10.17 -14.12 4.59
CA ASN A 58 11.43 -14.77 4.97
C ASN A 58 11.97 -14.31 6.34
N GLY A 59 11.29 -13.39 7.03
CA GLY A 59 11.69 -12.87 8.35
C GLY A 59 12.52 -11.58 8.32
N ASN A 60 12.99 -11.14 7.15
CA ASN A 60 13.73 -9.89 7.04
C ASN A 60 12.83 -8.69 7.36
N ILE A 61 13.41 -7.67 7.99
CA ILE A 61 12.72 -6.42 8.33
C ILE A 61 13.42 -5.28 7.60
N LEU A 62 12.65 -4.49 6.87
CA LEU A 62 13.09 -3.27 6.20
C LEU A 62 12.48 -2.06 6.92
N THR A 63 13.24 -0.99 7.11
CA THR A 63 12.81 0.23 7.80
C THR A 63 13.05 1.44 6.92
N GLY A 64 12.05 2.31 6.75
CA GLY A 64 12.14 3.51 5.91
C GLY A 64 10.76 4.02 5.46
N GLU A 65 10.74 4.84 4.41
CA GLU A 65 9.51 5.39 3.85
C GLU A 65 8.80 4.34 2.98
N ILE A 66 7.50 4.13 3.21
CA ILE A 66 6.71 3.07 2.58
C ILE A 66 5.44 3.66 1.98
N SER A 67 5.15 3.27 0.74
CA SER A 67 3.86 3.48 0.07
C SER A 67 3.27 2.13 -0.30
N LEU A 68 2.03 1.84 0.10
CA LEU A 68 1.40 0.52 -0.05
C LEU A 68 0.43 0.46 -1.23
N ASN A 69 0.14 -0.76 -1.70
CA ASN A 69 -0.90 -1.07 -2.68
C ASN A 69 -0.79 -0.28 -4.00
N ASN A 70 0.43 -0.06 -4.48
CA ASN A 70 0.69 0.50 -5.80
C ASN A 70 0.63 -0.60 -6.85
N ILE A 71 0.06 -0.31 -8.01
CA ILE A 71 0.00 -1.27 -9.12
C ILE A 71 1.26 -1.14 -9.96
N LYS A 72 2.03 -2.23 -10.10
CA LYS A 72 3.18 -2.34 -10.99
C LYS A 72 3.07 -3.64 -11.76
N ASN A 73 3.16 -3.57 -13.10
CA ASN A 73 3.06 -4.74 -13.98
C ASN A 73 1.84 -5.64 -13.68
N GLN A 74 0.67 -5.03 -13.43
CA GLN A 74 -0.59 -5.71 -13.09
C GLN A 74 -0.60 -6.41 -11.71
N GLU A 75 0.45 -6.24 -10.89
CA GLU A 75 0.53 -6.77 -9.53
C GLU A 75 0.52 -5.66 -8.49
N TYR A 76 0.00 -5.95 -7.29
CA TYR A 76 0.06 -5.04 -6.16
C TYR A 76 1.44 -5.11 -5.48
N SER A 77 1.99 -3.94 -5.17
CA SER A 77 3.32 -3.78 -4.61
C SER A 77 3.38 -2.65 -3.58
N ALA A 78 4.29 -2.80 -2.62
CA ALA A 78 4.78 -1.70 -1.82
C ALA A 78 5.96 -1.03 -2.53
N ILE A 79 6.07 0.28 -2.38
CA ILE A 79 7.28 1.03 -2.72
C ILE A 79 7.97 1.34 -1.40
N TYR A 80 9.18 0.83 -1.26
CA TYR A 80 10.06 1.06 -0.13
C TYR A 80 11.15 2.05 -0.53
N LYS A 81 11.42 3.06 0.30
CA LYS A 81 12.45 4.07 0.04
C LYS A 81 13.35 4.24 1.26
N GLN A 82 14.66 4.20 1.02
CA GLN A 82 15.70 4.39 2.04
C GLN A 82 16.91 5.08 1.40
N ASN A 83 17.42 6.13 2.05
CA ASN A 83 18.61 6.87 1.60
C ASN A 83 18.54 7.44 0.17
N GLY A 84 17.34 7.71 -0.33
CA GLY A 84 17.12 8.21 -1.69
C GLY A 84 16.91 7.12 -2.74
N ASP A 85 17.24 5.87 -2.44
CA ASP A 85 16.93 4.72 -3.28
C ASP A 85 15.52 4.21 -3.02
N TRP A 86 14.89 3.69 -4.06
CA TRP A 86 13.53 3.17 -4.00
C TRP A 86 13.43 1.80 -4.67
N GLN A 87 12.62 0.93 -4.07
CA GLN A 87 12.46 -0.45 -4.47
C GLN A 87 10.98 -0.83 -4.46
N TYR A 88 10.54 -1.50 -5.52
CA TYR A 88 9.25 -2.17 -5.55
C TYR A 88 9.35 -3.55 -4.89
N ILE A 89 8.46 -3.81 -3.94
CA ILE A 89 8.35 -5.08 -3.24
C ILE A 89 6.95 -5.65 -3.51
N PRO A 90 6.83 -6.77 -4.25
CA PRO A 90 5.55 -7.41 -4.46
C PRO A 90 4.87 -7.77 -3.15
N ASN A 91 3.58 -7.47 -3.03
CA ASN A 91 2.85 -7.65 -1.77
C ASN A 91 2.82 -9.12 -1.32
N HIS A 92 2.82 -10.10 -2.24
CA HIS A 92 2.89 -11.52 -1.88
C HIS A 92 4.18 -11.90 -1.14
N LYS A 93 5.25 -11.09 -1.18
CA LYS A 93 6.49 -11.31 -0.43
C LYS A 93 6.44 -10.69 0.98
N ILE A 94 5.47 -9.81 1.23
CA ILE A 94 5.31 -9.09 2.49
C ILE A 94 4.43 -9.92 3.42
N LYS A 95 4.86 -10.07 4.67
CA LYS A 95 4.06 -10.67 5.74
C LYS A 95 3.21 -9.61 6.44
N LYS A 96 3.81 -8.47 6.73
CA LYS A 96 3.18 -7.34 7.45
C LYS A 96 3.90 -6.04 7.10
N ALA A 97 3.16 -4.94 7.01
CA ALA A 97 3.73 -3.60 7.03
C ALA A 97 3.14 -2.80 8.21
N SER A 98 3.99 -2.07 8.92
CA SER A 98 3.58 -1.13 9.97
C SER A 98 3.96 0.27 9.52
N LEU A 99 3.00 1.19 9.43
CA LEU A 99 3.21 2.60 9.09
C LEU A 99 3.05 3.46 10.35
N TYR A 100 3.92 4.45 10.51
CA TYR A 100 3.99 5.34 11.65
C TYR A 100 3.65 6.77 11.26
N SER A 101 2.85 7.44 12.10
CA SER A 101 2.61 8.88 11.99
C SER A 101 3.68 9.66 12.75
N GLU A 102 3.76 10.97 12.51
CA GLU A 102 4.63 11.88 13.29
C GLU A 102 4.35 11.83 14.79
N ASN A 103 3.12 11.47 15.19
CA ASN A 103 2.70 11.33 16.58
C ASN A 103 2.88 9.90 17.13
N ASN A 104 3.68 9.07 16.47
CA ASN A 104 3.92 7.66 16.82
C ASN A 104 2.66 6.78 16.83
N LEU A 105 1.59 7.16 16.11
CA LEU A 105 0.48 6.24 15.87
C LEU A 105 0.93 5.16 14.89
N GLU A 106 0.57 3.91 15.15
CA GLU A 106 0.88 2.78 14.28
C GLU A 106 -0.38 2.31 13.55
N THR A 107 -0.29 2.13 12.23
CA THR A 107 -1.29 1.41 11.44
C THR A 107 -0.64 0.16 10.82
N LYS A 108 -1.24 -1.01 11.02
CA LYS A 108 -0.73 -2.29 10.51
C LYS A 108 -1.49 -2.73 9.26
N PHE A 109 -0.78 -3.37 8.36
CA PHE A 109 -1.31 -3.89 7.11
C PHE A 109 -0.86 -5.34 6.88
N TYR A 110 -1.76 -6.16 6.35
CA TYR A 110 -1.55 -7.60 6.13
C TYR A 110 -2.16 -8.06 4.82
N THR A 111 -1.55 -9.07 4.21
CA THR A 111 -2.18 -9.83 3.13
C THR A 111 -3.07 -10.91 3.76
N ILE A 112 -4.39 -10.78 3.61
CA ILE A 112 -5.37 -11.71 4.19
C ILE A 112 -6.15 -12.51 3.14
N LYS A 113 -6.00 -12.17 1.85
CA LYS A 113 -6.59 -12.86 0.70
C LYS A 113 -5.52 -13.12 -0.36
N ASP A 114 -5.77 -14.11 -1.22
CA ASP A 114 -4.90 -14.46 -2.35
C ASP A 114 -5.09 -13.51 -3.54
N ASN A 115 -5.16 -12.20 -3.28
CA ASN A 115 -5.32 -11.15 -4.31
C ASN A 115 -4.20 -10.11 -4.25
N ASP A 116 -3.14 -10.39 -3.49
CA ASP A 116 -1.98 -9.52 -3.28
C ASP A 116 -2.29 -8.12 -2.73
N VAL A 117 -3.52 -7.83 -2.30
CA VAL A 117 -3.84 -6.55 -1.66
C VAL A 117 -3.44 -6.60 -0.18
N MET A 118 -2.80 -5.55 0.32
CA MET A 118 -2.59 -5.37 1.76
C MET A 118 -3.78 -4.64 2.38
N TYR A 119 -4.36 -5.26 3.40
CA TYR A 119 -5.52 -4.79 4.14
C TYR A 119 -5.09 -4.21 5.48
N ARG A 120 -5.68 -3.08 5.84
CA ARG A 120 -5.42 -2.37 7.08
C ARG A 120 -6.10 -3.07 8.24
N GLU A 121 -5.38 -3.33 9.33
CA GLU A 121 -5.93 -3.76 10.61
C GLU A 121 -6.64 -2.57 11.27
N VAL A 122 -7.96 -2.67 11.47
CA VAL A 122 -8.76 -1.60 12.07
C VAL A 122 -9.14 -1.89 13.52
N TYR A 123 -9.26 -3.17 13.87
CA TYR A 123 -9.60 -3.60 15.21
C TYR A 123 -9.03 -4.99 15.48
N LYS A 124 -8.57 -5.21 16.70
CA LYS A 124 -8.06 -6.50 17.16
C LYS A 124 -8.54 -6.76 18.59
N LYS A 125 -9.37 -7.79 18.77
CA LYS A 125 -9.77 -8.33 20.07
C LYS A 125 -9.00 -9.62 20.27
N ASN A 126 -7.86 -9.51 20.96
CA ASN A 126 -6.90 -10.61 21.14
C ASN A 126 -6.43 -11.19 19.78
N GLU A 127 -6.00 -12.44 19.73
CA GLU A 127 -5.62 -13.11 18.47
C GLU A 127 -6.81 -13.75 17.75
N GLU A 128 -7.98 -13.79 18.39
CA GLU A 128 -9.15 -14.51 17.90
C GLU A 128 -9.96 -13.71 16.87
N ILE A 129 -10.15 -12.41 17.10
CA ILE A 129 -10.96 -11.56 16.24
C ILE A 129 -10.15 -10.38 15.76
N ILE A 130 -9.86 -10.35 14.46
CA ILE A 130 -9.17 -9.24 13.80
C ILE A 130 -10.03 -8.73 12.66
N VAL A 131 -10.22 -7.42 12.60
CA VAL A 131 -11.00 -6.75 11.57
C VAL A 131 -10.06 -5.99 10.66
N PHE A 132 -10.32 -6.10 9.36
CA PHE A 132 -9.54 -5.45 8.31
C PHE A 132 -10.41 -4.68 7.34
N ASP A 133 -9.87 -3.62 6.74
CA ASP A 133 -10.46 -2.96 5.57
C ASP A 133 -9.43 -2.75 4.45
N SER A 134 -9.89 -2.39 3.25
CA SER A 134 -9.00 -2.20 2.09
C SER A 134 -8.43 -0.77 1.97
N SER A 135 -8.48 0.05 3.04
CA SER A 135 -8.06 1.45 2.94
C SER A 135 -6.55 1.52 2.75
N ASN A 136 -6.10 2.36 1.82
CA ASN A 136 -4.69 2.70 1.63
C ASN A 136 -4.27 3.94 2.44
N LYS A 137 -5.18 4.54 3.20
CA LYS A 137 -4.92 5.72 4.03
C LYS A 137 -4.68 5.28 5.48
N PRO A 138 -3.43 5.27 5.97
CA PRO A 138 -3.17 5.00 7.37
C PRO A 138 -3.73 6.13 8.25
N PHE A 139 -3.98 5.82 9.52
CA PHE A 139 -4.48 6.77 10.53
C PHE A 139 -5.88 7.38 10.23
N GLU A 140 -6.55 6.98 9.15
CA GLU A 140 -7.92 7.40 8.89
C GLU A 140 -8.90 6.56 9.72
N ASN A 141 -9.62 7.20 10.64
CA ASN A 141 -10.55 6.49 11.51
C ASN A 141 -11.84 6.03 10.80
N ARG A 142 -12.05 6.36 9.52
CA ARG A 142 -13.23 5.91 8.78
C ARG A 142 -13.01 4.51 8.22
N LEU A 143 -13.99 3.64 8.43
CA LEU A 143 -14.06 2.36 7.73
C LEU A 143 -14.40 2.62 6.27
N ILE A 144 -13.75 1.89 5.37
CA ILE A 144 -14.17 1.85 3.98
C ILE A 144 -15.06 0.64 3.69
N SER A 145 -15.74 0.66 2.54
CA SER A 145 -16.97 -0.12 2.27
C SER A 145 -16.90 -1.62 2.55
N THR A 146 -15.77 -2.27 2.28
CA THR A 146 -15.63 -3.71 2.50
C THR A 146 -14.75 -3.95 3.70
N VAL A 147 -15.31 -4.63 4.69
CA VAL A 147 -14.61 -5.05 5.90
C VAL A 147 -14.52 -6.57 5.91
N PHE A 148 -13.38 -7.07 6.37
CA PHE A 148 -13.12 -8.49 6.56
C PHE A 148 -12.93 -8.76 8.04
N VAL A 149 -13.52 -9.84 8.54
CA VAL A 149 -13.36 -10.27 9.93
C VAL A 149 -12.71 -11.64 9.92
N LYS A 150 -11.48 -11.71 10.44
CA LYS A 150 -10.83 -12.97 10.74
C LYS A 150 -11.27 -13.40 12.14
N ASP A 151 -12.00 -14.50 12.20
CA ASP A 151 -12.45 -15.16 13.42
C ASP A 151 -11.79 -16.55 13.49
N LYS A 152 -10.78 -16.68 14.36
CA LYS A 152 -9.87 -17.84 14.41
C LYS A 152 -9.24 -18.08 13.02
N ASP A 153 -9.58 -19.19 12.37
CA ASP A 153 -9.07 -19.56 11.04
C ASP A 153 -10.03 -19.20 9.90
N THR A 154 -11.18 -18.59 10.20
CA THR A 154 -12.19 -18.25 9.20
C THR A 154 -12.11 -16.77 8.84
N LEU A 155 -12.02 -16.47 7.55
CA LEU A 155 -12.13 -15.11 7.03
C LEU A 155 -13.55 -14.86 6.52
N ILE A 156 -14.25 -13.90 7.13
CA ILE A 156 -15.65 -13.59 6.81
C ILE A 156 -15.73 -12.21 6.16
N ASN A 157 -16.37 -12.12 5.00
CA ASN A 157 -16.69 -10.84 4.35
C ASN A 157 -17.96 -10.26 4.99
N THR A 158 -17.98 -8.95 5.31
CA THR A 158 -19.15 -8.29 5.89
C THR A 158 -20.43 -8.38 5.05
N PHE A 159 -20.35 -8.70 3.76
CA PHE A 159 -21.54 -8.93 2.93
C PHE A 159 -22.34 -10.18 3.35
N ASP A 160 -21.67 -11.23 3.83
CA ASP A 160 -22.28 -12.52 4.21
C ASP A 160 -22.48 -12.68 5.74
N PHE A 161 -22.33 -11.58 6.47
CA PHE A 161 -21.97 -11.57 7.89
C PHE A 161 -23.15 -11.46 8.88
N TRP A 162 -24.38 -11.72 8.45
CA TRP A 162 -25.56 -11.18 9.12
C TRP A 162 -25.87 -11.71 10.53
N THR A 163 -25.19 -12.74 11.06
CA THR A 163 -25.61 -13.44 12.29
C THR A 163 -24.52 -13.78 13.33
N SER A 164 -23.28 -13.28 13.24
CA SER A 164 -22.17 -13.71 14.14
C SER A 164 -21.93 -12.82 15.39
N SER A 165 -21.23 -13.36 16.40
CA SER A 165 -20.75 -12.61 17.58
C SER A 165 -19.73 -11.54 17.21
N SER A 166 -18.85 -11.85 16.26
CA SER A 166 -17.80 -10.96 15.77
C SER A 166 -18.38 -9.72 15.10
N LYS A 167 -19.64 -9.79 14.60
CA LYS A 167 -20.41 -8.62 14.15
C LYS A 167 -20.76 -7.67 15.27
N LYS A 168 -21.24 -8.20 16.40
CA LYS A 168 -21.59 -7.40 17.56
C LYS A 168 -20.34 -6.70 18.10
N ASP A 169 -19.21 -7.38 18.13
CA ASP A 169 -17.93 -6.78 18.52
C ASP A 169 -17.51 -5.63 17.60
N LEU A 170 -17.62 -5.80 16.27
CA LEU A 170 -17.35 -4.74 15.30
C LEU A 170 -18.31 -3.55 15.46
N ILE A 171 -19.61 -3.81 15.58
CA ILE A 171 -20.63 -2.75 15.76
C ILE A 171 -20.36 -1.99 17.06
N ASN A 172 -20.09 -2.70 18.16
CA ASN A 172 -19.76 -2.07 19.44
C ASN A 172 -18.49 -1.21 19.34
N TYR A 173 -17.46 -1.70 18.64
CA TYR A 173 -16.26 -0.93 18.37
C TYR A 173 -16.56 0.36 17.58
N ILE A 174 -17.32 0.26 16.48
CA ILE A 174 -17.70 1.43 15.67
C ILE A 174 -18.49 2.43 16.53
N ASN A 175 -19.44 1.92 17.32
CA ASN A 175 -20.30 2.76 18.15
C ASN A 175 -19.50 3.54 19.19
N ASN A 176 -18.57 2.86 19.84
CA ASN A 176 -17.68 3.46 20.83
C ASN A 176 -16.73 4.48 20.19
N ARG A 177 -16.17 4.17 19.02
CA ARG A 177 -15.21 5.05 18.32
C ARG A 177 -15.86 6.33 17.84
N ASP A 178 -17.01 6.20 17.16
CA ASP A 178 -17.65 7.32 16.48
C ASP A 178 -18.65 8.06 17.39
N GLY A 179 -18.92 7.54 18.59
CA GLY A 179 -19.94 8.09 19.49
C GLY A 179 -21.35 7.99 18.92
N VAL A 180 -21.57 7.04 18.00
CA VAL A 180 -22.85 6.85 17.29
C VAL A 180 -23.41 5.47 17.58
N ASN A 181 -24.72 5.27 17.44
CA ASN A 181 -25.30 3.93 17.42
C ASN A 181 -25.46 3.48 15.98
N TYR A 182 -24.43 2.86 15.42
CA TYR A 182 -24.40 2.16 14.13
C TYR A 182 -25.35 0.94 14.21
N ARG A 183 -26.65 1.25 14.09
CA ARG A 183 -27.86 0.40 14.08
C ARG A 183 -28.38 -0.12 15.43
N ASN A 184 -29.40 0.58 15.93
CA ASN A 184 -30.49 0.04 16.75
C ASN A 184 -31.75 -0.22 15.87
N ARG A 185 -31.57 -0.72 14.65
CA ARG A 185 -32.64 -1.11 13.73
C ARG A 185 -32.11 -2.15 12.75
N ASP A 186 -32.21 -3.40 13.17
CA ASP A 186 -33.08 -4.43 12.58
C ASP A 186 -33.48 -5.40 13.71
#